data_AF-A0A178F1Q8-F1
#
_entry.id   AF-A0A178F1Q8-F1
#
_cell.length_a   1.000
_cell.length_b   1.000
_cell.length_c   1.000
_cell.angle_alpha   90.00
_cell.angle_beta   90.00
_cell.angle_gamma   90.00
#
_symmetry.space_group_name_H-M   'P 1'
#
loop_
_entity.id
_entity.type
_entity.pdbx_description
1 polymer ?
#
loop_
_entity_poly.entity_id
_entity_poly.type
_entity_poly.pdbx_seq_one_letter_code
_entity_poly.pdbx_strand_id
1 'polypeptide(L)'
;MSSATAPLLAPYTAPPPYQSLHLITSVLGSTSNWLVLRCLCDTLQIPLRRGGNIDGLEDTAGLERDDSVKRSKKRKVVLVSFLRGWEFWRAEARRVGLDLNKLSKEGRFSFVDGVTNLFSPSPALQTPKSVAPGEALAASTRARKSSISSPSFPLPDRTPPKSSSQVARAPKPGPISFSGRANPLLARPAPPTPPISSAPPTVFATPESSRNDNRHSQNIRMLRWAPSAGNSGGLDGVEKVITSAIADICKGQETPEQAGDNDVLLVLDQPDFLLASTGPSMQVGSTEMGELIMGLRRLVHSTIITVAADSPLMHSSQQPTPLEIEHSALVVSLAHQAQMVMQLRGLDTGVARDVSGVLRVSKGGALADTDTLKNGENDDTWEEKEVLYFVQSDGSVKVFGRGE
;
A
#
# COMPACT_ATOMS: atom_id res chain seq x y z
N MET A 1 2.01 21.13 7.54
CA MET A 1 2.73 20.61 8.74
C MET A 1 3.95 21.45 9.07
N SER A 2 4.45 21.36 10.31
CA SER A 2 5.87 21.62 10.59
C SER A 2 6.74 20.50 9.98
N SER A 3 7.89 20.86 9.41
CA SER A 3 8.89 19.90 8.92
C SER A 3 9.40 19.00 10.06
N ALA A 4 9.59 19.56 11.26
CA ALA A 4 10.03 18.80 12.43
C ALA A 4 9.08 17.66 12.80
N THR A 5 9.65 16.51 13.15
CA THR A 5 8.92 15.33 13.59
C THR A 5 8.51 15.48 15.06
N ALA A 6 7.27 15.07 15.38
CA ALA A 6 6.81 15.07 16.77
C ALA A 6 7.74 14.17 17.59
N PRO A 7 8.29 14.61 18.74
CA PRO A 7 9.28 13.82 19.49
C PRO A 7 8.80 12.40 19.83
N LEU A 8 7.50 12.25 20.12
CA LEU A 8 6.82 10.97 20.37
C LEU A 8 6.83 9.99 19.17
N LEU A 9 7.08 10.46 17.94
CA LEU A 9 7.17 9.63 16.73
C LEU A 9 8.60 9.45 16.20
N ALA A 10 9.54 10.31 16.58
CA ALA A 10 10.87 10.35 15.96
C ALA A 10 11.63 9.01 15.93
N PRO A 11 11.55 8.12 16.95
CA PRO A 11 12.18 6.80 16.90
C PRO A 11 11.56 5.84 15.85
N TYR A 12 10.28 6.03 15.50
CA TYR A 12 9.52 5.09 14.68
C TYR A 12 9.48 5.47 13.19
N THR A 13 9.58 6.77 12.90
CA THR A 13 9.61 7.31 11.54
C THR A 13 11.02 7.64 11.04
N ALA A 14 12.03 7.43 11.90
CA ALA A 14 13.44 7.45 11.52
C ALA A 14 13.73 6.50 10.33
N PRO A 15 14.72 6.82 9.47
CA PRO A 15 15.01 6.00 8.30
C PRO A 15 15.45 4.58 8.72
N PRO A 16 14.82 3.49 8.22
CA PRO A 16 15.04 2.16 8.78
C PRO A 16 16.47 1.62 8.63
N PRO A 17 16.90 0.65 9.47
CA PRO A 17 18.20 -0.03 9.37
C PRO A 17 18.39 -0.86 8.09
N TYR A 18 19.63 -1.31 7.85
CA TYR A 18 19.99 -2.15 6.70
C TYR A 18 19.20 -3.47 6.67
N GLN A 19 18.67 -3.83 5.50
CA GLN A 19 17.78 -4.96 5.19
C GLN A 19 16.48 -5.06 6.02
N SER A 20 16.17 -4.06 6.85
CA SER A 20 14.96 -4.03 7.66
C SER A 20 13.69 -3.86 6.82
N LEU A 21 12.58 -4.39 7.36
CA LEU A 21 11.22 -4.17 6.87
C LEU A 21 10.40 -3.51 7.99
N HIS A 22 9.78 -2.38 7.69
CA HIS A 22 8.75 -1.74 8.52
C HIS A 22 7.38 -1.98 7.86
N LEU A 23 6.46 -2.62 8.57
CA LEU A 23 5.10 -2.85 8.10
C LEU A 23 4.15 -1.80 8.69
N ILE A 24 3.43 -1.07 7.83
CA ILE A 24 2.32 -0.21 8.22
C ILE A 24 1.02 -0.94 7.88
N THR A 25 0.16 -1.14 8.87
CA THR A 25 -1.20 -1.68 8.68
C THR A 25 -2.22 -0.57 8.93
N SER A 26 -3.24 -0.49 8.07
CA SER A 26 -4.29 0.54 8.14
C SER A 26 -5.66 -0.05 7.85
N VAL A 27 -6.70 0.59 8.39
CA VAL A 27 -8.12 0.29 8.11
C VAL A 27 -8.77 1.43 7.33
N LEU A 28 -9.93 1.20 6.71
CA LEU A 28 -10.63 2.15 5.84
C LEU A 28 -10.87 3.53 6.47
N GLY A 29 -11.07 3.60 7.80
CA GLY A 29 -11.23 4.84 8.57
C GLY A 29 -9.92 5.49 9.07
N SER A 30 -8.76 4.90 8.82
CA SER A 30 -7.48 5.25 9.46
C SER A 30 -6.29 5.09 8.49
N THR A 31 -6.26 5.93 7.45
CA THR A 31 -5.28 5.80 6.35
C THR A 31 -3.82 6.03 6.76
N SER A 32 -2.91 5.28 6.14
CA SER A 32 -1.45 5.31 6.35
C SER A 32 -0.70 6.48 5.72
N ASN A 33 -1.34 7.23 4.82
CA ASN A 33 -0.72 8.27 3.98
C ASN A 33 0.14 9.27 4.77
N TRP A 34 -0.38 9.79 5.88
CA TRP A 34 0.31 10.80 6.68
C TRP A 34 1.58 10.24 7.35
N LEU A 35 1.58 8.96 7.71
CA LEU A 35 2.69 8.27 8.34
C LEU A 35 3.78 7.94 7.32
N VAL A 36 3.39 7.50 6.11
CA VAL A 36 4.32 7.38 4.97
C VAL A 36 4.97 8.72 4.65
N LEU A 37 4.18 9.80 4.54
CA LEU A 37 4.69 11.16 4.28
C LEU A 37 5.66 11.61 5.37
N ARG A 38 5.44 11.24 6.64
CA ARG A 38 6.37 11.51 7.74
C ARG A 38 7.68 10.73 7.58
N CYS A 39 7.65 9.42 7.35
CA CYS A 39 8.86 8.62 7.08
C CYS A 39 9.62 9.11 5.84
N LEU A 40 8.91 9.58 4.80
CA LEU A 40 9.50 10.23 3.64
C LEU A 40 10.16 11.57 3.99
N CYS A 41 9.54 12.39 4.84
CA CYS A 41 10.14 13.63 5.32
C CYS A 41 11.41 13.37 6.12
N ASP A 42 11.39 12.45 7.08
CA ASP A 42 12.59 12.09 7.84
C ASP A 42 13.70 11.57 6.89
N THR A 43 13.40 10.59 6.04
CA THR A 43 14.36 10.01 5.08
C THR A 43 14.95 11.02 4.09
N LEU A 44 14.15 11.97 3.60
CA LEU A 44 14.59 12.89 2.54
C LEU A 44 15.08 14.24 3.07
N GLN A 45 14.57 14.73 4.20
CA GLN A 45 14.93 16.05 4.75
C GLN A 45 16.09 16.00 5.76
N ILE A 46 16.38 14.86 6.40
CA ILE A 46 17.49 14.75 7.38
C ILE A 46 18.83 15.17 6.74
N PRO A 47 19.49 16.24 7.25
CA PRO A 47 20.87 16.58 6.93
C PRO A 47 21.77 16.07 8.08
N LEU A 48 21.82 14.74 8.23
CA LEU A 48 22.45 13.96 9.32
C LEU A 48 22.68 14.73 10.65
N ARG A 49 21.58 15.04 11.35
CA ARG A 49 21.59 15.72 12.66
C ARG A 49 21.85 14.75 13.83
N ARG A 50 22.89 13.90 13.75
CA ARG A 50 23.42 13.11 14.88
C ARG A 50 24.95 13.07 14.79
N GLY A 51 25.61 13.79 15.70
CA GLY A 51 27.04 14.13 15.62
C GLY A 51 27.31 15.55 16.10
N GLY A 52 27.03 15.81 17.38
CA GLY A 52 27.17 17.12 18.02
C GLY A 52 26.69 17.03 19.47
N ASN A 53 27.63 17.17 20.40
CA ASN A 53 27.51 16.75 21.80
C ASN A 53 26.31 17.36 22.54
N ILE A 54 25.70 16.55 23.42
CA ILE A 54 25.36 17.06 24.75
C ILE A 54 26.64 17.06 25.58
N ASP A 55 27.31 18.21 25.66
CA ASP A 55 28.03 18.63 26.88
C ASP A 55 28.53 20.06 26.71
N GLY A 56 28.32 20.88 27.74
CA GLY A 56 28.81 22.25 27.83
C GLY A 56 29.98 22.33 28.78
N LEU A 57 31.21 22.15 28.27
CA LEU A 57 32.44 22.46 28.98
C LEU A 57 33.48 23.01 28.00
N GLU A 58 34.26 24.00 28.44
CA GLU A 58 35.13 24.80 27.58
C GLU A 58 36.59 24.32 27.53
N ASP A 59 37.21 24.58 26.38
CA ASP A 59 38.61 24.97 26.18
C ASP A 59 39.75 23.92 26.03
N THR A 60 40.73 24.35 25.24
CA THR A 60 42.12 23.89 25.05
C THR A 60 42.43 22.68 24.15
N ALA A 61 43.66 22.74 23.61
CA ALA A 61 44.43 21.72 22.90
C ALA A 61 43.88 21.21 21.55
N GLY A 62 44.48 21.68 20.45
CA GLY A 62 44.24 21.14 19.11
C GLY A 62 44.98 19.83 18.86
N LEU A 63 44.29 18.87 18.24
CA LEU A 63 44.86 17.76 17.47
C LEU A 63 44.32 17.83 16.04
N GLU A 64 45.06 17.27 15.09
CA GLU A 64 44.80 17.47 13.66
C GLU A 64 43.41 16.95 13.27
N ARG A 65 42.61 17.84 12.67
CA ARG A 65 41.26 17.52 12.23
C ARG A 65 41.33 16.70 10.96
N ASP A 66 41.24 15.38 11.11
CA ASP A 66 40.96 14.49 9.99
C ASP A 66 39.59 14.86 9.39
N ASP A 67 39.61 15.55 8.25
CA ASP A 67 38.42 16.02 7.53
C ASP A 67 37.69 14.87 6.79
N SER A 68 37.99 13.62 7.12
CA SER A 68 37.23 12.40 6.75
C SER A 68 35.80 12.34 7.32
N VAL A 69 35.35 13.39 8.00
CA VAL A 69 34.00 13.58 8.56
C VAL A 69 32.93 13.13 7.56
N LYS A 70 32.41 11.92 7.79
CA LYS A 70 31.68 11.10 6.81
C LYS A 70 30.62 11.91 6.07
N ARG A 71 30.95 12.28 4.81
CA ARG A 71 30.09 13.06 3.92
C ARG A 71 28.71 12.42 3.89
N SER A 72 27.72 13.11 4.47
CA SER A 72 26.45 12.51 4.86
C SER A 72 25.70 11.98 3.64
N LYS A 73 25.61 10.65 3.51
CA LYS A 73 24.98 9.98 2.38
C LYS A 73 23.53 10.44 2.29
N LYS A 74 23.19 11.08 1.18
CA LYS A 74 21.84 11.57 0.90
C LYS A 74 20.97 10.38 0.50
N ARG A 75 20.18 9.85 1.45
CA ARG A 75 19.24 8.74 1.19
C ARG A 75 18.39 8.99 -0.07
N LYS A 76 18.18 7.94 -0.84
CA LYS A 76 17.34 7.88 -2.03
C LYS A 76 16.02 7.18 -1.70
N VAL A 77 14.95 7.48 -2.44
CA VAL A 77 13.64 6.82 -2.27
C VAL A 77 13.07 6.38 -3.61
N VAL A 78 12.54 5.16 -3.65
CA VAL A 78 11.61 4.70 -4.68
C VAL A 78 10.25 4.48 -4.02
N LEU A 79 9.25 5.28 -4.40
CA LEU A 79 7.86 5.10 -3.95
C LEU A 79 7.06 4.41 -5.06
N VAL A 80 6.57 3.21 -4.77
CA VAL A 80 5.59 2.48 -5.58
C VAL A 80 4.23 2.63 -4.91
N SER A 81 3.18 3.02 -5.63
CA SER A 81 1.82 3.08 -5.07
C SER A 81 0.80 2.47 -6.02
N PHE A 82 0.01 1.54 -5.50
CA PHE A 82 -1.00 0.78 -6.25
C PHE A 82 -2.41 1.34 -6.11
N LEU A 83 -2.63 2.33 -5.23
CA LEU A 83 -3.94 2.97 -5.02
C LEU A 83 -3.92 4.51 -5.09
N ARG A 84 -2.76 5.16 -5.24
CA ARG A 84 -2.65 6.63 -5.34
C ARG A 84 -1.65 7.05 -6.42
N GLY A 85 -2.13 7.77 -7.43
CA GLY A 85 -1.28 8.31 -8.50
C GLY A 85 -0.35 9.45 -8.05
N TRP A 86 0.57 9.83 -8.94
CA TRP A 86 1.65 10.80 -8.66
C TRP A 86 1.18 12.14 -8.07
N GLU A 87 0.14 12.78 -8.64
CA GLU A 87 -0.29 14.10 -8.19
C GLU A 87 -0.88 14.10 -6.77
N PHE A 88 -1.42 12.98 -6.27
CA PHE A 88 -1.80 12.85 -4.85
C PHE A 88 -0.56 12.97 -3.96
N TRP A 89 0.46 12.14 -4.20
CA TRP A 89 1.69 12.14 -3.40
C TRP A 89 2.44 13.46 -3.50
N ARG A 90 2.47 14.07 -4.69
CA ARG A 90 3.06 15.39 -4.94
C ARG A 90 2.32 16.52 -4.21
N ALA A 91 0.99 16.49 -4.16
CA ALA A 91 0.19 17.47 -3.44
C ALA A 91 0.37 17.35 -1.92
N GLU A 92 0.21 16.14 -1.37
CA GLU A 92 0.33 15.93 0.07
C GLU A 92 1.77 16.12 0.59
N ALA A 93 2.79 15.71 -0.17
CA ALA A 93 4.18 16.02 0.14
C ALA A 93 4.45 17.54 0.22
N ARG A 94 3.84 18.33 -0.67
CA ARG A 94 3.94 19.80 -0.63
C ARG A 94 3.34 20.39 0.66
N ARG A 95 2.23 19.83 1.19
CA ARG A 95 1.60 20.25 2.46
C ARG A 95 2.50 20.00 3.69
N VAL A 96 3.49 19.13 3.56
CA VAL A 96 4.48 18.82 4.60
C VAL A 96 5.88 19.39 4.31
N GLY A 97 5.99 20.30 3.34
CA GLY A 97 7.24 20.99 2.98
C GLY A 97 8.20 20.19 2.09
N LEU A 98 7.76 19.04 1.58
CA LEU A 98 8.57 18.10 0.79
C LEU A 98 8.26 18.28 -0.72
N ASP A 99 9.12 18.96 -1.47
CA ASP A 99 8.96 19.05 -2.93
C ASP A 99 9.58 17.82 -3.64
N LEU A 100 8.73 16.83 -3.93
CA LEU A 100 9.11 15.64 -4.69
C LEU A 100 9.64 15.98 -6.10
N ASN A 101 9.23 17.11 -6.70
CA ASN A 101 9.71 17.50 -8.03
C ASN A 101 11.19 17.90 -7.99
N LYS A 102 11.58 18.70 -6.99
CA LYS A 102 12.97 19.06 -6.72
C LYS A 102 13.79 17.82 -6.39
N LEU A 103 13.34 16.99 -5.43
CA LEU A 103 14.05 15.79 -5.02
C LEU A 103 14.20 14.77 -6.16
N SER A 104 13.24 14.72 -7.09
CA SER A 104 13.35 13.89 -8.27
C SER A 104 14.36 14.45 -9.29
N LYS A 105 14.36 15.77 -9.52
CA LYS A 105 15.39 16.46 -10.34
C LYS A 105 16.81 16.34 -9.73
N GLU A 106 16.91 16.17 -8.40
CA GLU A 106 18.16 15.86 -7.68
C GLU A 106 18.55 14.37 -7.70
N GLY A 107 17.80 13.50 -8.38
CA GLY A 107 18.08 12.05 -8.41
C GLY A 107 17.88 11.34 -7.07
N ARG A 108 17.16 11.96 -6.12
CA ARG A 108 16.87 11.41 -4.79
C ARG A 108 15.50 10.76 -4.65
N PHE A 109 14.58 11.00 -5.60
CA PHE A 109 13.23 10.47 -5.55
C PHE A 109 12.76 9.95 -6.92
N SER A 110 12.24 8.71 -6.95
CA SER A 110 11.55 8.13 -8.11
C SER A 110 10.17 7.62 -7.71
N PHE A 111 9.21 7.74 -8.63
CA PHE A 111 7.83 7.29 -8.45
C PHE A 111 7.49 6.16 -9.44
N VAL A 112 6.74 5.17 -8.95
CA VAL A 112 6.20 4.07 -9.76
C VAL A 112 4.68 4.00 -9.55
N ASP A 113 3.95 4.42 -10.58
CA ASP A 113 2.50 4.49 -10.63
C ASP A 113 1.91 3.11 -10.95
N GLY A 114 1.29 2.49 -9.95
CA GLY A 114 0.54 1.24 -10.06
C GLY A 114 -0.96 1.42 -10.33
N VAL A 115 -1.42 2.64 -10.60
CA VAL A 115 -2.85 2.96 -10.81
C VAL A 115 -3.15 3.23 -12.28
N THR A 116 -2.48 4.22 -12.88
CA THR A 116 -2.95 4.89 -14.10
C THR A 116 -2.98 3.98 -15.34
N ASN A 117 -2.11 2.97 -15.42
CA ASN A 117 -1.98 2.12 -16.61
C ASN A 117 -1.84 0.61 -16.33
N LEU A 118 -2.01 0.17 -15.08
CA LEU A 118 -1.72 -1.20 -14.67
C LEU A 118 -2.50 -2.23 -15.50
N PHE A 119 -3.82 -2.09 -15.59
CA PHE A 119 -4.68 -3.00 -16.38
C PHE A 119 -5.07 -2.45 -17.77
N SER A 120 -4.44 -1.36 -18.21
CA SER A 120 -4.67 -0.79 -19.55
C SER A 120 -4.14 -1.72 -20.65
N PRO A 121 -4.93 -2.02 -21.71
CA PRO A 121 -4.52 -2.93 -22.77
C PRO A 121 -3.25 -2.43 -23.49
N SER A 122 -2.39 -3.37 -23.87
CA SER A 122 -1.16 -3.07 -24.61
C SER A 122 -1.51 -2.68 -26.06
N PRO A 123 -1.13 -1.47 -26.55
CA PRO A 123 -1.53 -1.00 -27.88
C PRO A 123 -0.92 -1.82 -29.02
N ALA A 124 0.14 -2.59 -28.74
CA ALA A 124 0.78 -3.50 -29.69
C ALA A 124 -0.12 -4.65 -30.19
N LEU A 125 -1.27 -4.89 -29.55
CA LEU A 125 -2.22 -5.96 -29.91
C LEU A 125 -3.47 -5.46 -30.65
N GLN A 126 -3.58 -4.15 -30.93
CA GLN A 126 -4.68 -3.60 -31.75
C GLN A 126 -4.34 -3.66 -33.24
N THR A 127 -4.39 -4.85 -33.84
CA THR A 127 -4.50 -4.96 -35.30
C THR A 127 -5.92 -4.55 -35.73
N PRO A 128 -6.09 -3.48 -36.52
CA PRO A 128 -7.42 -3.10 -36.98
C PRO A 128 -7.94 -4.15 -37.95
N LYS A 129 -9.03 -4.84 -37.59
CA LYS A 129 -9.80 -5.65 -38.54
C LYS A 129 -10.46 -4.74 -39.57
N SER A 130 -9.75 -4.47 -40.66
CA SER A 130 -10.30 -3.81 -41.83
C SER A 130 -11.43 -4.67 -42.41
N VAL A 131 -12.68 -4.24 -42.21
CA VAL A 131 -13.85 -4.83 -42.85
C VAL A 131 -13.95 -4.22 -44.25
N ALA A 132 -13.38 -4.91 -45.24
CA ALA A 132 -13.51 -4.52 -46.64
C ALA A 132 -14.98 -4.66 -47.09
N PRO A 133 -15.61 -3.60 -47.62
CA PRO A 133 -17.00 -3.66 -48.04
C PRO A 133 -17.14 -4.20 -49.46
N GLY A 134 -17.80 -5.36 -49.59
CA GLY A 134 -18.42 -5.81 -50.83
C GLY A 134 -17.60 -6.76 -51.71
N GLU A 135 -18.04 -8.02 -51.74
CA GLU A 135 -18.48 -8.63 -52.99
C GLU A 135 -19.57 -9.68 -52.68
N ALA A 136 -20.41 -10.00 -53.67
CA ALA A 136 -21.58 -10.86 -53.48
C ALA A 136 -21.78 -11.81 -54.67
N LEU A 137 -22.59 -12.84 -54.46
CA LEU A 137 -23.10 -13.81 -55.46
C LEU A 137 -22.08 -14.85 -55.99
N ALA A 138 -22.07 -16.01 -55.34
CA ALA A 138 -22.13 -17.30 -56.03
C ALA A 138 -22.95 -18.29 -55.19
N ALA A 139 -23.78 -19.11 -55.83
CA ALA A 139 -24.61 -20.11 -55.15
C ALA A 139 -24.65 -21.41 -55.97
N SER A 140 -24.57 -22.57 -55.30
CA SER A 140 -25.51 -23.69 -55.50
C SER A 140 -25.22 -24.89 -54.58
N THR A 141 -26.25 -25.70 -54.37
CA THR A 141 -26.36 -27.08 -53.80
C THR A 141 -25.08 -27.92 -53.62
N ARG A 142 -24.97 -28.83 -52.64
CA ARG A 142 -25.93 -29.92 -52.32
C ARG A 142 -25.66 -30.58 -50.95
N ALA A 143 -26.68 -31.19 -50.34
CA ALA A 143 -26.62 -31.74 -48.97
C ALA A 143 -26.20 -33.22 -48.84
N ARG A 144 -25.74 -33.60 -47.63
CA ARG A 144 -25.87 -34.95 -47.02
C ARG A 144 -26.09 -34.84 -45.48
N LYS A 145 -26.45 -35.94 -44.81
CA LYS A 145 -27.16 -35.96 -43.50
C LYS A 145 -26.39 -36.71 -42.39
N SER A 146 -26.40 -36.17 -41.16
CA SER A 146 -26.45 -36.89 -39.85
C SER A 146 -26.38 -35.84 -38.72
N SER A 147 -27.35 -35.61 -37.81
CA SER A 147 -28.18 -36.45 -36.91
C SER A 147 -27.57 -36.63 -35.50
N ILE A 148 -28.43 -36.74 -34.47
CA ILE A 148 -28.13 -36.76 -33.00
C ILE A 148 -27.85 -35.35 -32.45
N SER A 149 -28.62 -34.66 -31.59
CA SER A 149 -29.75 -34.92 -30.63
C SER A 149 -29.33 -34.81 -29.16
N SER A 150 -29.78 -33.75 -28.48
CA SER A 150 -29.59 -33.47 -27.05
C SER A 150 -30.59 -34.22 -26.15
N PRO A 151 -30.25 -34.41 -24.87
CA PRO A 151 -31.25 -34.45 -23.80
C PRO A 151 -31.01 -33.36 -22.74
N SER A 152 -32.09 -32.74 -22.24
CA SER A 152 -32.07 -31.88 -21.06
C SER A 152 -32.43 -32.68 -19.80
N PHE A 153 -31.83 -32.33 -18.65
CA PHE A 153 -32.16 -32.95 -17.35
C PHE A 153 -33.05 -32.04 -16.49
N PRO A 154 -34.05 -32.58 -15.77
CA PRO A 154 -35.00 -31.80 -14.96
C PRO A 154 -34.55 -31.56 -13.51
N LEU A 155 -35.23 -30.60 -12.86
CA LEU A 155 -35.09 -30.29 -11.43
C LEU A 155 -35.79 -31.35 -10.53
N PRO A 156 -35.26 -31.66 -9.33
CA PRO A 156 -35.94 -32.49 -8.34
C PRO A 156 -36.86 -31.68 -7.41
N ASP A 157 -38.08 -32.16 -7.23
CA ASP A 157 -39.03 -31.67 -6.21
C ASP A 157 -38.70 -32.27 -4.81
N ARG A 158 -39.15 -31.62 -3.73
CA ARG A 158 -38.91 -32.05 -2.34
C ARG A 158 -40.13 -31.86 -1.43
N THR A 159 -40.96 -32.90 -1.34
CA THR A 159 -41.96 -33.08 -0.28
C THR A 159 -41.34 -33.75 0.97
N PRO A 160 -41.80 -33.43 2.20
CA PRO A 160 -41.21 -33.96 3.44
C PRO A 160 -41.88 -35.29 3.91
N PRO A 161 -41.11 -36.23 4.48
CA PRO A 161 -41.66 -37.44 5.11
C PRO A 161 -42.16 -37.19 6.55
N LYS A 162 -43.02 -38.10 7.05
CA LYS A 162 -43.44 -38.20 8.46
C LYS A 162 -43.12 -39.58 9.02
N SER A 163 -42.60 -39.65 10.24
CA SER A 163 -42.69 -40.83 11.12
C SER A 163 -42.44 -40.46 12.59
N SER A 164 -42.88 -41.32 13.50
CA SER A 164 -42.69 -41.26 14.96
C SER A 164 -41.57 -42.24 15.39
N SER A 165 -41.15 -42.43 16.66
CA SER A 165 -41.67 -42.03 17.98
C SER A 165 -40.61 -42.33 19.08
N GLN A 166 -40.55 -41.52 20.17
CA GLN A 166 -39.87 -41.82 21.47
C GLN A 166 -38.32 -41.98 21.40
N VAL A 167 -37.44 -41.62 22.37
CA VAL A 167 -37.47 -41.14 23.79
C VAL A 167 -36.16 -40.31 24.04
N ALA A 168 -35.83 -39.63 25.16
CA ALA A 168 -36.45 -39.32 26.47
C ALA A 168 -35.80 -38.08 27.18
N ARG A 169 -36.57 -37.45 28.08
CA ARG A 169 -36.20 -36.86 29.41
C ARG A 169 -34.89 -36.04 29.61
N ALA A 170 -35.00 -34.71 29.36
CA ALA A 170 -34.62 -33.58 30.25
C ALA A 170 -33.12 -33.35 30.68
N PRO A 171 -32.74 -32.17 31.24
CA PRO A 171 -33.50 -30.95 31.57
C PRO A 171 -33.02 -29.65 30.85
N LYS A 172 -33.66 -28.51 31.18
CA LYS A 172 -33.41 -27.16 30.62
C LYS A 172 -32.54 -26.27 31.53
N PRO A 173 -31.79 -25.31 30.96
CA PRO A 173 -31.57 -23.97 31.54
C PRO A 173 -32.72 -23.00 31.15
N GLY A 174 -32.98 -21.97 31.97
CA GLY A 174 -34.05 -20.98 31.74
C GLY A 174 -33.61 -19.74 30.94
N PRO A 175 -34.55 -18.94 30.40
CA PRO A 175 -34.23 -17.68 29.73
C PRO A 175 -33.91 -16.56 30.73
N ILE A 176 -32.82 -15.82 30.48
CA ILE A 176 -32.47 -14.61 31.25
C ILE A 176 -33.13 -13.40 30.57
N SER A 177 -34.06 -12.76 31.27
CA SER A 177 -34.73 -11.53 30.79
C SER A 177 -33.87 -10.30 31.04
N PHE A 178 -33.33 -9.69 29.97
CA PHE A 178 -32.73 -8.35 30.03
C PHE A 178 -33.75 -7.27 29.66
N SER A 179 -34.04 -6.37 30.61
CA SER A 179 -34.97 -5.26 30.45
C SER A 179 -34.36 -4.07 29.67
N GLY A 180 -34.16 -4.27 28.37
CA GLY A 180 -33.74 -3.21 27.43
C GLY A 180 -34.81 -2.12 27.29
N ARG A 181 -34.60 -0.96 27.92
CA ARG A 181 -35.53 0.18 27.91
C ARG A 181 -35.52 0.87 26.54
N ALA A 182 -36.56 0.68 25.74
CA ALA A 182 -36.69 1.33 24.44
C ALA A 182 -36.94 2.85 24.58
N ASN A 183 -36.10 3.67 23.94
CA ASN A 183 -36.31 5.12 23.77
C ASN A 183 -36.80 5.39 22.33
N PRO A 184 -38.06 5.80 22.10
CA PRO A 184 -38.64 5.95 20.77
C PRO A 184 -38.57 7.40 20.25
N LEU A 185 -37.41 7.87 19.77
CA LEU A 185 -37.29 9.17 19.10
C LEU A 185 -36.33 9.13 17.89
N LEU A 186 -36.58 10.04 16.94
CA LEU A 186 -35.80 10.31 15.71
C LEU A 186 -35.93 9.30 14.55
N ALA A 187 -37.15 9.09 14.07
CA ALA A 187 -37.34 8.94 12.63
C ALA A 187 -37.20 10.31 11.95
N ARG A 188 -36.38 10.42 10.89
CA ARG A 188 -36.21 11.67 10.11
C ARG A 188 -36.61 11.41 8.65
N PRO A 189 -37.40 12.28 7.99
CA PRO A 189 -37.77 12.11 6.59
C PRO A 189 -36.57 12.19 5.64
N ALA A 190 -36.65 11.47 4.52
CA ALA A 190 -35.72 11.59 3.40
C ALA A 190 -35.95 12.92 2.63
N PRO A 191 -34.90 13.51 2.02
CA PRO A 191 -35.05 14.68 1.16
C PRO A 191 -35.72 14.31 -0.18
N PRO A 192 -36.45 15.25 -0.82
CA PRO A 192 -37.14 14.99 -2.08
C PRO A 192 -36.20 14.94 -3.29
N THR A 193 -36.48 14.03 -4.23
CA THR A 193 -35.77 13.90 -5.51
C THR A 193 -36.10 15.07 -6.45
N PRO A 194 -35.10 15.72 -7.09
CA PRO A 194 -35.36 16.70 -8.15
C PRO A 194 -35.85 16.03 -9.45
N PRO A 195 -36.62 16.73 -10.30
CA PRO A 195 -37.15 16.16 -11.54
C PRO A 195 -36.07 15.99 -12.62
N ILE A 196 -36.25 14.99 -13.48
CA ILE A 196 -35.41 14.76 -14.66
C ILE A 196 -35.69 15.84 -15.69
N SER A 197 -34.67 16.63 -16.04
CA SER A 197 -34.72 17.62 -17.13
C SER A 197 -33.93 17.12 -18.33
N SER A 198 -34.60 16.99 -19.48
CA SER A 198 -33.99 16.49 -20.72
C SER A 198 -33.34 17.62 -21.53
N ALA A 199 -32.00 17.68 -21.49
CA ALA A 199 -31.19 18.54 -22.37
C ALA A 199 -30.32 17.66 -23.30
N PRO A 200 -30.05 18.09 -24.55
CA PRO A 200 -29.26 17.31 -25.50
C PRO A 200 -27.78 17.23 -25.09
N PRO A 201 -27.04 16.18 -25.52
CA PRO A 201 -25.63 16.03 -25.19
C PRO A 201 -24.81 17.13 -25.87
N THR A 202 -24.23 18.03 -25.07
CA THR A 202 -23.16 18.91 -25.54
C THR A 202 -21.94 18.07 -25.89
N VAL A 203 -21.37 18.29 -27.07
CA VAL A 203 -20.21 17.55 -27.56
C VAL A 203 -19.03 17.73 -26.59
N PHE A 204 -18.49 16.61 -26.08
CA PHE A 204 -17.25 16.64 -25.32
C PHE A 204 -16.12 17.17 -26.22
N ALA A 205 -15.49 18.27 -25.80
CA ALA A 205 -14.37 18.84 -26.51
C ALA A 205 -13.21 17.82 -26.57
N THR A 206 -12.71 17.59 -27.78
CA THR A 206 -11.51 16.76 -28.01
C THR A 206 -10.32 17.36 -27.24
N PRO A 207 -9.54 16.56 -26.49
CA PRO A 207 -8.29 17.04 -25.92
C PRO A 207 -7.34 17.48 -27.03
N GLU A 208 -6.96 18.76 -27.05
CA GLU A 208 -5.97 19.27 -28.00
C GLU A 208 -4.59 18.63 -27.75
N SER A 209 -3.82 18.42 -28.82
CA SER A 209 -2.53 17.73 -28.76
C SER A 209 -1.40 18.64 -28.23
N SER A 210 -1.41 18.89 -26.92
CA SER A 210 -0.35 19.63 -26.22
C SER A 210 1.02 18.96 -26.36
N ARG A 211 1.85 19.50 -27.24
CA ARG A 211 3.21 19.02 -27.54
C ARG A 211 4.19 19.24 -26.38
N ASN A 212 5.12 18.29 -26.21
CA ASN A 212 6.41 18.42 -25.49
C ASN A 212 6.39 18.76 -23.98
N ASP A 213 6.05 17.78 -23.13
CA ASP A 213 6.40 17.80 -21.68
C ASP A 213 7.46 16.72 -21.30
N ASN A 214 8.27 16.30 -22.28
CA ASN A 214 9.20 15.15 -22.21
C ASN A 214 10.31 15.18 -21.13
N ARG A 215 10.39 16.25 -20.32
CA ARG A 215 11.38 16.38 -19.22
C ARG A 215 10.79 16.22 -17.82
N HIS A 216 9.48 16.25 -17.62
CA HIS A 216 8.89 15.95 -16.31
C HIS A 216 8.76 14.44 -16.03
N SER A 217 8.77 13.59 -17.05
CA SER A 217 8.41 12.16 -16.93
C SER A 217 9.59 11.17 -16.86
N GLN A 218 10.84 11.61 -16.64
CA GLN A 218 12.00 10.69 -16.60
C GLN A 218 11.99 9.74 -15.38
N ASN A 219 11.49 10.22 -14.24
CA ASN A 219 11.56 9.52 -12.95
C ASN A 219 10.20 9.04 -12.44
N ILE A 220 9.16 9.17 -13.27
CA ILE A 220 7.81 8.67 -13.05
C ILE A 220 7.62 7.51 -14.02
N ARG A 221 7.50 6.29 -13.49
CA ARG A 221 7.26 5.07 -14.29
C ARG A 221 5.84 4.60 -14.04
N MET A 222 5.24 3.95 -15.03
CA MET A 222 3.92 3.37 -14.91
C MET A 222 4.04 1.85 -15.00
N LEU A 223 3.41 1.13 -14.07
CA LEU A 223 3.26 -0.30 -14.17
C LEU A 223 2.26 -0.66 -15.27
N ARG A 224 2.45 -1.84 -15.86
CA ARG A 224 1.49 -2.48 -16.75
C ARG A 224 1.56 -4.00 -16.54
N TRP A 225 0.40 -4.60 -16.39
CA TRP A 225 0.18 -6.03 -16.24
C TRP A 225 0.25 -6.77 -17.57
N ALA A 226 -0.29 -6.16 -18.63
CA ALA A 226 -0.28 -6.73 -19.98
C ALA A 226 1.15 -6.77 -20.57
N PRO A 227 1.55 -7.86 -21.27
CA PRO A 227 2.86 -7.98 -21.89
C PRO A 227 3.22 -6.82 -22.83
N SER A 228 4.53 -6.56 -22.97
CA SER A 228 5.07 -5.49 -23.80
C SER A 228 6.42 -5.91 -24.41
N ALA A 229 6.93 -5.12 -25.35
CA ALA A 229 8.26 -5.37 -25.92
C ALA A 229 9.33 -5.38 -24.80
N GLY A 230 9.95 -6.53 -24.57
CA GLY A 230 10.94 -6.74 -23.52
C GLY A 230 10.38 -6.93 -22.10
N ASN A 231 9.08 -7.12 -21.91
CA ASN A 231 8.43 -7.36 -20.61
C ASN A 231 7.37 -8.48 -20.72
N SER A 232 7.51 -9.54 -19.93
CA SER A 232 6.60 -10.69 -19.86
C SER A 232 5.19 -10.35 -19.36
N GLY A 233 5.01 -9.22 -18.67
CA GLY A 233 3.77 -8.88 -17.97
C GLY A 233 3.69 -9.56 -16.60
N GLY A 234 2.51 -9.56 -15.98
CA GLY A 234 2.30 -10.17 -14.66
C GLY A 234 3.18 -9.59 -13.55
N LEU A 235 3.52 -10.43 -12.55
CA LEU A 235 4.39 -10.04 -11.44
C LEU A 235 5.83 -9.78 -11.89
N ASP A 236 6.40 -10.61 -12.77
CA ASP A 236 7.71 -10.36 -13.42
C ASP A 236 7.80 -8.93 -13.98
N GLY A 237 6.73 -8.50 -14.65
CA GLY A 237 6.66 -7.22 -15.31
C GLY A 237 6.54 -6.04 -14.34
N VAL A 238 5.96 -6.27 -13.17
CA VAL A 238 5.97 -5.33 -12.05
C VAL A 238 7.36 -5.27 -11.41
N GLU A 239 7.95 -6.43 -11.09
CA GLU A 239 9.30 -6.51 -10.51
C GLU A 239 10.33 -5.82 -11.41
N LYS A 240 10.29 -6.08 -12.72
CA LYS A 240 11.22 -5.51 -13.70
C LYS A 240 11.15 -3.99 -13.79
N VAL A 241 9.96 -3.40 -13.70
CA VAL A 241 9.80 -1.93 -13.73
C VAL A 241 10.29 -1.29 -12.43
N ILE A 242 9.99 -1.89 -11.27
CA ILE A 242 10.47 -1.39 -9.96
C ILE A 242 12.00 -1.57 -9.84
N THR A 243 12.52 -2.73 -10.21
CA THR A 243 13.97 -3.02 -10.30
C THR A 243 14.68 -2.03 -11.22
N SER A 244 14.09 -1.67 -12.37
CA SER A 244 14.66 -0.64 -13.23
C SER A 244 14.61 0.76 -12.61
N ALA A 245 13.60 1.10 -11.81
CA ALA A 245 13.55 2.36 -11.06
C ALA A 245 14.64 2.42 -9.97
N ILE A 246 14.87 1.31 -9.25
CA ILE A 246 15.94 1.15 -8.27
C ILE A 246 17.32 1.27 -8.95
N ALA A 247 17.55 0.54 -10.04
CA ALA A 247 18.81 0.58 -10.77
C ALA A 247 19.12 1.99 -11.31
N ASP A 248 18.12 2.70 -11.85
CA ASP A 248 18.32 4.02 -12.43
C ASP A 248 18.48 5.13 -11.38
N ILE A 249 17.84 5.04 -10.20
CA ILE A 249 18.11 5.96 -9.09
C ILE A 249 19.49 5.70 -8.46
N CYS A 250 19.99 4.46 -8.48
CA CYS A 250 21.35 4.14 -8.05
C CYS A 250 22.42 4.77 -8.96
N LYS A 251 22.27 4.66 -10.30
CA LYS A 251 23.24 5.12 -11.32
C LYS A 251 23.67 6.59 -11.21
N GLY A 252 22.89 7.47 -10.58
CA GLY A 252 23.22 8.89 -10.35
C GLY A 252 24.37 9.15 -9.36
N GLN A 253 25.36 8.27 -9.24
CA GLN A 253 26.61 8.49 -8.50
C GLN A 253 27.79 8.56 -9.48
N GLU A 254 28.17 9.77 -9.86
CA GLU A 254 29.27 10.02 -10.82
C GLU A 254 30.68 9.96 -10.19
N THR A 255 30.81 9.59 -8.90
CA THR A 255 32.09 9.48 -8.18
C THR A 255 32.33 8.06 -7.63
N PRO A 256 33.35 7.31 -8.13
CA PRO A 256 33.56 5.92 -7.75
C PRO A 256 34.01 5.73 -6.29
N GLU A 257 34.55 6.76 -5.65
CA GLU A 257 34.98 6.76 -4.24
C GLU A 257 33.81 6.71 -3.23
N GLN A 258 32.56 6.83 -3.69
CA GLN A 258 31.37 6.70 -2.84
C GLN A 258 30.52 5.45 -3.14
N ALA A 259 31.09 4.43 -3.79
CA ALA A 259 30.43 3.16 -4.12
C ALA A 259 30.13 2.22 -2.92
N GLY A 260 29.97 2.77 -1.71
CA GLY A 260 29.57 2.02 -0.53
C GLY A 260 28.06 2.09 -0.29
N ASP A 261 27.39 0.95 -0.40
CA ASP A 261 26.00 0.66 0.00
C ASP A 261 24.88 1.47 -0.69
N ASN A 262 23.86 0.74 -1.19
CA ASN A 262 22.73 1.30 -1.92
C ASN A 262 21.68 1.86 -0.95
N ASP A 263 21.95 3.03 -0.37
CA ASP A 263 21.08 3.73 0.59
C ASP A 263 19.78 4.26 -0.06
N VAL A 264 18.95 3.30 -0.48
CA VAL A 264 17.64 3.41 -1.08
C VAL A 264 16.62 2.86 -0.08
N LEU A 265 15.64 3.68 0.26
CA LEU A 265 14.40 3.23 0.88
C LEU A 265 13.38 2.92 -0.22
N LEU A 266 12.92 1.66 -0.27
CA LEU A 266 11.75 1.27 -1.04
C LEU A 266 10.49 1.50 -0.20
N VAL A 267 9.48 2.14 -0.78
CA VAL A 267 8.14 2.23 -0.17
C VAL A 267 7.14 1.57 -1.11
N LEU A 268 6.48 0.51 -0.63
CA LEU A 268 5.40 -0.17 -1.35
C LEU A 268 4.06 0.20 -0.71
N ASP A 269 3.31 1.08 -1.36
CA ASP A 269 2.02 1.55 -0.87
C ASP A 269 0.86 0.73 -1.46
N GLN A 270 0.27 -0.09 -0.59
CA GLN A 270 -0.86 -1.01 -0.82
C GLN A 270 -0.69 -2.05 -1.94
N PRO A 271 0.42 -2.85 -1.97
CA PRO A 271 0.62 -3.91 -2.95
C PRO A 271 -0.40 -5.07 -2.83
N ASP A 272 -1.11 -5.16 -1.70
CA ASP A 272 -2.30 -6.01 -1.51
C ASP A 272 -3.42 -5.73 -2.53
N PHE A 273 -3.43 -4.56 -3.18
CA PHE A 273 -4.30 -4.33 -4.34
C PHE A 273 -4.02 -5.28 -5.52
N LEU A 274 -2.77 -5.71 -5.75
CA LEU A 274 -2.48 -6.71 -6.80
C LEU A 274 -3.19 -8.02 -6.50
N LEU A 275 -3.05 -8.50 -5.26
CA LEU A 275 -3.69 -9.73 -4.78
C LEU A 275 -5.22 -9.67 -4.96
N ALA A 276 -5.85 -8.56 -4.58
CA ALA A 276 -7.29 -8.37 -4.68
C ALA A 276 -7.81 -8.17 -6.12
N SER A 277 -6.99 -7.65 -7.04
CA SER A 277 -7.40 -7.34 -8.43
C SER A 277 -7.08 -8.43 -9.45
N THR A 278 -6.26 -9.42 -9.10
CA THR A 278 -5.77 -10.46 -10.03
C THR A 278 -6.06 -11.88 -9.51
N GLY A 279 -5.67 -12.15 -8.25
CA GLY A 279 -5.96 -13.37 -7.50
C GLY A 279 -5.54 -14.68 -8.20
N PRO A 280 -6.16 -15.81 -7.80
CA PRO A 280 -5.87 -17.12 -8.40
C PRO A 280 -6.08 -17.20 -9.91
N SER A 281 -6.94 -16.33 -10.47
CA SER A 281 -7.23 -16.29 -11.92
C SER A 281 -6.04 -15.87 -12.78
N MET A 282 -5.06 -15.18 -12.18
CA MET A 282 -3.81 -14.75 -12.83
C MET A 282 -2.57 -15.25 -12.09
N GLN A 283 -2.72 -16.32 -11.29
CA GLN A 283 -1.63 -16.95 -10.52
C GLN A 283 -0.94 -15.99 -9.53
N VAL A 284 -1.74 -15.17 -8.83
CA VAL A 284 -1.26 -14.29 -7.75
C VAL A 284 -1.91 -14.71 -6.43
N GLY A 285 -1.11 -15.30 -5.54
CA GLY A 285 -1.42 -15.56 -4.14
C GLY A 285 -0.45 -14.83 -3.21
N SER A 286 -0.50 -15.20 -1.93
CA SER A 286 0.40 -14.70 -0.88
C SER A 286 1.86 -15.10 -1.11
N THR A 287 2.10 -16.30 -1.64
CA THR A 287 3.43 -16.83 -1.94
C THR A 287 4.16 -15.99 -2.99
N GLU A 288 3.53 -15.76 -4.15
CA GLU A 288 4.13 -15.07 -5.30
C GLU A 288 4.31 -13.57 -4.99
N MET A 289 3.39 -12.98 -4.22
CA MET A 289 3.55 -11.64 -3.65
C MET A 289 4.72 -11.58 -2.65
N GLY A 290 4.91 -12.63 -1.84
CA GLY A 290 6.06 -12.77 -0.95
C GLY A 290 7.38 -12.86 -1.71
N GLU A 291 7.44 -13.66 -2.79
CA GLU A 291 8.62 -13.80 -3.65
C GLU A 291 8.99 -12.47 -4.33
N LEU A 292 8.01 -11.77 -4.91
CA LEU A 292 8.17 -10.42 -5.47
C LEU A 292 8.77 -9.44 -4.44
N ILE A 293 8.21 -9.40 -3.23
CA ILE A 293 8.68 -8.49 -2.18
C ILE A 293 10.09 -8.88 -1.71
N MET A 294 10.42 -10.17 -1.66
CA MET A 294 11.79 -10.62 -1.33
C MET A 294 12.79 -10.32 -2.45
N GLY A 295 12.40 -10.44 -3.72
CA GLY A 295 13.18 -10.02 -4.88
C GLY A 295 13.60 -8.55 -4.77
N LEU A 296 12.61 -7.68 -4.57
CA LEU A 296 12.83 -6.24 -4.43
C LEU A 296 13.64 -5.86 -3.18
N ARG A 297 13.42 -6.49 -2.02
CA ARG A 297 14.18 -6.21 -0.78
C ARG A 297 15.68 -6.42 -0.91
N ARG A 298 16.12 -7.45 -1.66
CA ARG A 298 17.54 -7.75 -1.90
C ARG A 298 18.29 -6.62 -2.64
N LEU A 299 17.57 -5.71 -3.29
CA LEU A 299 18.13 -4.65 -4.13
C LEU A 299 18.25 -3.28 -3.42
N VAL A 300 17.77 -3.16 -2.18
CA VAL A 300 17.65 -1.87 -1.47
C VAL A 300 18.14 -1.97 -0.02
N HIS A 301 18.56 -0.83 0.55
CA HIS A 301 18.98 -0.77 1.96
C HIS A 301 17.83 -1.07 2.93
N SER A 302 16.58 -0.68 2.62
CA SER A 302 15.45 -0.81 3.56
C SER A 302 14.11 -0.73 2.84
N THR A 303 13.05 -1.29 3.46
CA THR A 303 11.70 -1.26 2.89
C THR A 303 10.62 -0.87 3.92
N ILE A 304 9.70 0.01 3.52
CA ILE A 304 8.41 0.25 4.18
C ILE A 304 7.31 -0.33 3.28
N ILE A 305 6.34 -1.06 3.86
CA ILE A 305 5.17 -1.56 3.13
C ILE A 305 3.90 -1.10 3.86
N THR A 306 2.92 -0.57 3.13
CA THR A 306 1.57 -0.31 3.67
C THR A 306 0.61 -1.38 3.16
N VAL A 307 -0.26 -1.92 4.02
CA VAL A 307 -1.32 -2.89 3.64
C VAL A 307 -2.63 -2.60 4.36
N ALA A 308 -3.76 -3.03 3.77
CA ALA A 308 -5.03 -3.05 4.46
C ALA A 308 -5.04 -4.14 5.56
N ALA A 309 -5.67 -3.82 6.70
CA ALA A 309 -5.88 -4.74 7.81
C ALA A 309 -7.33 -4.65 8.34
N ASP A 310 -8.27 -4.30 7.46
CA ASP A 310 -9.69 -4.24 7.75
C ASP A 310 -10.23 -5.60 8.22
N SER A 311 -11.16 -5.56 9.19
CA SER A 311 -11.64 -6.78 9.86
C SER A 311 -12.11 -7.89 8.89
N PRO A 312 -12.86 -7.61 7.80
CA PRO A 312 -13.29 -8.63 6.84
C PRO A 312 -12.17 -9.27 5.99
N LEU A 313 -10.95 -8.73 6.00
CA LEU A 313 -9.79 -9.29 5.29
C LEU A 313 -8.83 -10.03 6.24
N MET A 314 -8.99 -9.85 7.55
CA MET A 314 -8.09 -10.37 8.59
C MET A 314 -8.73 -11.43 9.50
N HIS A 315 -10.07 -11.46 9.59
CA HIS A 315 -10.81 -12.42 10.43
C HIS A 315 -11.61 -13.37 9.55
N SER A 316 -11.10 -14.60 9.39
CA SER A 316 -11.80 -15.66 8.69
C SER A 316 -13.23 -15.84 9.23
N SER A 317 -14.21 -15.74 8.34
CA SER A 317 -15.58 -16.16 8.67
C SER A 317 -15.66 -17.69 8.85
N GLN A 318 -16.84 -18.25 9.10
CA GLN A 318 -17.03 -19.71 9.12
C GLN A 318 -16.74 -20.38 7.75
N GLN A 319 -16.70 -19.61 6.67
CA GLN A 319 -16.37 -20.04 5.31
C GLN A 319 -15.52 -18.93 4.65
N PRO A 320 -14.22 -18.82 4.96
CA PRO A 320 -13.40 -17.73 4.45
C PRO A 320 -13.24 -17.81 2.93
N THR A 321 -13.34 -16.68 2.25
CA THR A 321 -13.08 -16.59 0.81
C THR A 321 -11.59 -16.81 0.51
N PRO A 322 -11.22 -17.21 -0.73
CA PRO A 322 -9.82 -17.29 -1.13
C PRO A 322 -9.06 -15.97 -0.93
N LEU A 323 -9.74 -14.82 -1.08
CA LEU A 323 -9.12 -13.52 -0.82
C LEU A 323 -8.84 -13.28 0.67
N GLU A 324 -9.73 -13.66 1.59
CA GLU A 324 -9.45 -13.64 3.04
C GLU A 324 -8.21 -14.50 3.39
N ILE A 325 -8.13 -15.70 2.81
CA ILE A 325 -7.03 -16.65 3.08
C ILE A 325 -5.70 -16.06 2.60
N GLU A 326 -5.60 -15.65 1.34
CA GLU A 326 -4.34 -15.13 0.79
C GLU A 326 -3.97 -13.76 1.38
N HIS A 327 -4.95 -12.87 1.64
CA HIS A 327 -4.68 -11.56 2.22
C HIS A 327 -4.15 -11.69 3.65
N SER A 328 -4.82 -12.47 4.49
CA SER A 328 -4.36 -12.72 5.87
C SER A 328 -3.00 -13.44 5.89
N ALA A 329 -2.77 -14.41 5.00
CA ALA A 329 -1.46 -15.07 4.86
C ALA A 329 -0.34 -14.09 4.47
N LEU A 330 -0.59 -13.18 3.52
CA LEU A 330 0.37 -12.14 3.13
C LEU A 330 0.66 -11.18 4.29
N VAL A 331 -0.37 -10.63 4.95
CA VAL A 331 -0.19 -9.68 6.05
C VAL A 331 0.53 -10.31 7.25
N VAL A 332 0.21 -11.57 7.60
CA VAL A 332 0.90 -12.30 8.68
C VAL A 332 2.35 -12.59 8.30
N SER A 333 2.63 -12.98 7.05
CA SER A 333 4.00 -13.21 6.56
C SER A 333 4.84 -11.93 6.60
N LEU A 334 4.28 -10.80 6.17
CA LEU A 334 4.93 -9.49 6.27
C LEU A 334 5.15 -9.05 7.73
N ALA A 335 4.21 -9.33 8.64
CA ALA A 335 4.38 -9.03 10.06
C ALA A 335 5.48 -9.90 10.71
N HIS A 336 5.63 -11.15 10.28
CA HIS A 336 6.74 -12.02 10.69
C HIS A 336 8.08 -11.57 10.08
N GLN A 337 8.08 -10.96 8.90
CA GLN A 337 9.32 -10.45 8.26
C GLN A 337 9.69 -9.03 8.67
N ALA A 338 8.83 -8.31 9.39
CA ALA A 338 9.04 -6.95 9.83
C ALA A 338 9.85 -6.87 11.14
N GLN A 339 10.70 -5.86 11.25
CA GLN A 339 11.32 -5.45 12.52
C GLN A 339 10.34 -4.64 13.38
N MET A 340 9.51 -3.83 12.72
CA MET A 340 8.53 -2.92 13.34
C MET A 340 7.18 -3.05 12.62
N VAL A 341 6.11 -3.16 13.40
CA VAL A 341 4.72 -3.12 12.92
C VAL A 341 4.04 -1.88 13.48
N MET A 342 3.68 -0.95 12.60
CA MET A 342 2.92 0.26 12.89
C MET A 342 1.46 0.04 12.48
N GLN A 343 0.54 0.05 13.43
CA GLN A 343 -0.87 -0.26 13.19
C GLN A 343 -1.77 0.93 13.49
N LEU A 344 -2.49 1.38 12.46
CA LEU A 344 -3.47 2.47 12.51
C LEU A 344 -4.88 1.90 12.65
N ARG A 345 -5.58 2.27 13.72
CA ARG A 345 -6.95 1.86 14.03
C ARG A 345 -7.85 3.07 14.30
N GLY A 346 -9.15 2.89 14.10
CA GLY A 346 -10.15 3.79 14.69
C GLY A 346 -10.17 3.68 16.22
N LEU A 347 -10.98 4.51 16.88
CA LEU A 347 -11.22 4.38 18.32
C LEU A 347 -12.31 3.33 18.57
N ASP A 348 -12.13 2.47 19.56
CA ASP A 348 -13.12 1.44 19.93
C ASP A 348 -14.46 2.05 20.41
N THR A 349 -14.44 3.33 20.80
CA THR A 349 -15.60 4.13 21.20
C THR A 349 -16.32 4.84 20.04
N GLY A 350 -15.82 4.73 18.80
CA GLY A 350 -16.40 5.36 17.61
C GLY A 350 -15.69 6.64 17.18
N VAL A 351 -16.45 7.64 16.72
CA VAL A 351 -15.88 8.88 16.12
C VAL A 351 -15.76 9.99 17.17
N ALA A 352 -14.56 10.54 17.32
CA ALA A 352 -14.29 11.76 18.08
C ALA A 352 -14.10 12.97 17.15
N ARG A 353 -14.18 14.19 17.70
CA ARG A 353 -13.95 15.44 16.94
C ARG A 353 -12.47 15.78 16.80
N ASP A 354 -11.70 15.56 17.86
CA ASP A 354 -10.33 16.05 18.02
C ASP A 354 -9.29 14.91 18.06
N VAL A 355 -9.72 13.68 17.74
CA VAL A 355 -8.88 12.48 17.62
C VAL A 355 -9.38 11.67 16.42
N SER A 356 -8.47 11.30 15.51
CA SER A 356 -8.77 10.53 14.30
C SER A 356 -8.63 9.02 14.50
N GLY A 357 -7.79 8.59 15.45
CA GLY A 357 -7.58 7.18 15.74
C GLY A 357 -6.41 6.91 16.69
N VAL A 358 -6.01 5.64 16.73
CA VAL A 358 -4.88 5.12 17.49
C VAL A 358 -3.78 4.68 16.53
N LEU A 359 -2.52 5.04 16.81
CA LEU A 359 -1.33 4.41 16.24
C LEU A 359 -0.68 3.56 17.34
N ARG A 360 -0.60 2.25 17.10
CA ARG A 360 0.16 1.32 17.94
C ARG A 360 1.41 0.87 17.20
N VAL A 361 2.58 0.99 17.83
CA VAL A 361 3.86 0.51 17.30
C VAL A 361 4.34 -0.65 18.16
N SER A 362 4.56 -1.81 17.54
CA SER A 362 5.09 -3.00 18.18
C SER A 362 6.27 -3.58 17.39
N LYS A 363 7.03 -4.47 18.02
CA LYS A 363 8.04 -5.30 17.37
C LYS A 363 7.32 -6.28 16.42
N GLY A 364 7.95 -6.56 15.28
CA GLY A 364 7.52 -7.60 14.37
C GLY A 364 8.21 -8.93 14.65
N GLY A 365 7.94 -9.95 13.84
CA GLY A 365 8.51 -11.29 14.00
C GLY A 365 9.95 -11.44 13.50
N ALA A 366 10.56 -10.41 12.90
CA ALA A 366 11.97 -10.43 12.53
C ALA A 366 12.83 -10.26 13.79
N LEU A 367 13.01 -11.36 14.50
CA LEU A 367 13.89 -11.48 15.65
C LEU A 367 15.32 -11.10 15.20
N ALA A 368 15.76 -9.90 15.54
CA ALA A 368 17.16 -9.53 15.44
C ALA A 368 17.97 -10.46 16.36
N ASP A 369 19.09 -11.01 15.90
CA ASP A 369 19.90 -11.99 16.63
C ASP A 369 20.32 -11.46 18.02
N THR A 370 19.60 -11.92 19.05
CA THR A 370 19.62 -11.34 20.41
C THR A 370 20.92 -11.58 21.17
N ASP A 371 21.89 -12.26 20.56
CA ASP A 371 23.24 -12.47 21.10
C ASP A 371 24.25 -11.39 20.68
N THR A 372 23.92 -10.52 19.72
CA THR A 372 24.79 -9.38 19.34
C THR A 372 24.62 -8.13 20.21
N LEU A 373 23.50 -8.01 20.95
CA LEU A 373 23.15 -6.83 21.75
C LEU A 373 23.39 -6.97 23.26
N LYS A 374 23.90 -8.11 23.75
CA LYS A 374 24.13 -8.34 25.19
C LYS A 374 25.42 -7.70 25.74
N ASN A 375 26.30 -7.18 24.87
CA ASN A 375 27.65 -6.72 25.22
C ASN A 375 27.89 -5.22 24.92
N GLY A 376 26.90 -4.35 25.11
CA GLY A 376 27.10 -2.91 24.93
C GLY A 376 26.03 -2.03 25.59
N GLU A 377 26.48 -1.08 26.41
CA GLU A 377 25.64 -0.06 27.07
C GLU A 377 25.21 1.02 26.06
N ASN A 378 24.28 0.70 25.17
CA ASN A 378 23.65 1.67 24.26
C ASN A 378 22.12 1.57 24.31
N ASP A 379 21.52 2.44 25.12
CA ASP A 379 20.08 2.60 25.36
C ASP A 379 19.38 3.32 24.20
N ASP A 380 19.43 2.71 23.01
CA ASP A 380 18.84 3.22 21.75
C ASP A 380 17.83 2.22 21.14
N THR A 381 17.34 1.28 21.97
CA THR A 381 16.31 0.29 21.59
C THR A 381 14.93 0.88 21.84
N TRP A 382 14.25 1.27 20.76
CA TRP A 382 12.89 1.84 20.85
C TRP A 382 11.88 0.91 21.55
N GLU A 383 10.99 1.53 22.34
CA GLU A 383 9.93 0.84 23.06
C GLU A 383 8.65 0.70 22.23
N GLU A 384 7.87 -0.36 22.50
CA GLU A 384 6.52 -0.49 21.97
C GLU A 384 5.61 0.58 22.58
N LYS A 385 4.74 1.20 21.76
CA LYS A 385 4.00 2.39 22.18
C LYS A 385 2.64 2.50 21.51
N GLU A 386 1.68 3.04 22.25
CA GLU A 386 0.35 3.33 21.74
C GLU A 386 0.01 4.81 21.96
N VAL A 387 -0.29 5.52 20.88
CA VAL A 387 -0.52 6.97 20.87
C VAL A 387 -1.82 7.29 20.15
N LEU A 388 -2.48 8.37 20.57
CA LEU A 388 -3.60 8.95 19.84
C LEU A 388 -3.06 9.87 18.75
N TYR A 389 -3.72 9.90 17.58
CA TYR A 389 -3.37 10.85 16.51
C TYR A 389 -4.60 11.59 16.00
N PHE A 390 -4.40 12.83 15.55
CA PHE A 390 -5.44 13.67 14.95
C PHE A 390 -4.95 14.32 13.67
N VAL A 391 -5.65 14.05 12.56
CA VAL A 391 -5.41 14.63 11.24
C VAL A 391 -6.31 15.86 11.07
N GLN A 392 -5.70 17.03 10.97
CA GLN A 392 -6.39 18.31 10.80
C GLN A 392 -6.73 18.57 9.32
N SER A 393 -7.66 19.49 9.05
CA SER A 393 -8.10 19.83 7.68
C SER A 393 -7.01 20.46 6.81
N ASP A 394 -5.99 21.11 7.40
CA ASP A 394 -4.80 21.58 6.68
C ASP A 394 -3.89 20.41 6.21
N GLY A 395 -4.14 19.20 6.71
CA GLY A 395 -3.36 17.99 6.46
C GLY A 395 -2.27 17.76 7.52
N SER A 396 -2.21 18.57 8.58
CA SER A 396 -1.26 18.35 9.67
C SER A 396 -1.72 17.25 10.62
N VAL A 397 -0.75 16.56 11.24
CA VAL A 397 -1.02 15.52 12.23
C VAL A 397 -0.42 15.90 13.57
N LYS A 398 -1.25 15.82 14.62
CA LYS A 398 -0.85 15.87 16.02
C LYS A 398 -0.88 14.47 16.61
N VAL A 399 0.00 14.21 17.57
CA VAL A 399 0.16 12.90 18.24
C VAL A 399 0.33 13.13 19.73
N PHE A 400 -0.32 12.30 20.54
CA PHE A 400 -0.46 12.47 21.99
C PHE A 400 -0.27 11.13 22.71
N GLY A 401 0.32 11.13 23.91
CA GLY A 401 0.24 9.98 24.81
C GLY A 401 -1.20 9.68 25.25
N ARG A 402 -1.45 8.45 25.71
CA ARG A 402 -2.71 8.13 26.38
C ARG A 402 -2.65 8.59 27.84
N GLY A 403 -3.29 9.72 28.13
CA GLY A 403 -3.37 10.30 29.48
C GLY A 403 -2.60 11.59 29.69
N GLU A 404 -2.08 12.20 28.61
CA GLU A 404 -1.53 13.57 28.58
C GLU A 404 -2.57 14.60 28.09
#